data_AF-A0A2T6G9H9-F1
#
_entry.id   AF-A0A2T6G9H9-F1
#
_cell.length_a   1.000
_cell.length_b   1.000
_cell.length_c   1.000
_cell.angle_alpha   90.00
_cell.angle_beta   90.00
_cell.angle_gamma   90.00
#
_symmetry.space_group_name_H-M   'P 1'
#
loop_
_entity.id
_entity.type
_entity.pdbx_description
1 polymer ?
#
loop_
_entity_poly.entity_id
_entity_poly.type
_entity_poly.pdbx_seq_one_letter_code
_entity_poly.pdbx_strand_id
1 'polypeptide(L)' 'MQTEAECTYNILVHNGRKYIQINTYGSKERVHTNVVSQSIQLDEQSAKQLIDIIKTEYLL' A
#
# COMPACT_ATOMS: atom_id res chain seq x y z
N MET A 1 9.95 17.03 -7.06
CA MET A 1 10.26 16.38 -5.77
C MET A 1 9.00 15.68 -5.30
N GLN A 2 9.11 14.48 -4.73
CA GLN A 2 7.97 13.79 -4.13
C GLN A 2 7.86 14.23 -2.67
N THR A 3 6.62 14.38 -2.18
CA THR A 3 6.34 14.67 -0.77
C THR A 3 5.77 13.42 -0.10
N GLU A 4 5.96 13.33 1.22
CA GLU A 4 5.38 12.24 2.00
C GLU A 4 3.85 12.29 1.92
N ALA A 5 3.24 11.12 1.77
CA ALA A 5 1.79 10.96 1.76
C ALA A 5 1.37 10.09 2.96
N GLU A 6 0.29 10.50 3.62
CA GLU A 6 -0.33 9.65 4.63
C GLU A 6 -0.84 8.37 3.98
N CYS A 7 -0.70 7.25 4.71
CA CYS A 7 -1.17 5.96 4.25
C CYS A 7 -1.82 5.17 5.39
N THR A 8 -2.74 4.30 5.00
CA THR A 8 -3.36 3.30 5.87
C THR A 8 -3.28 1.94 5.21
N TYR A 9 -3.27 0.87 6.00
CA TYR A 9 -3.40 -0.49 5.49
C TYR A 9 -4.67 -1.14 6.03
N ASN A 10 -5.24 -2.05 5.24
CA ASN A 10 -6.39 -2.86 5.61
C ASN A 10 -6.23 -4.28 5.08
N ILE A 11 -6.85 -5.25 5.75
CA ILE A 11 -6.96 -6.62 5.26
C ILE A 11 -8.32 -6.80 4.62
N LEU A 12 -8.32 -7.25 3.37
CA LEU A 12 -9.53 -7.56 2.61
C LEU A 12 -9.60 -9.06 2.34
N VAL A 13 -10.81 -9.59 2.31
CA VAL A 13 -11.06 -10.97 1.87
C VAL A 13 -12.05 -10.92 0.72
N HIS A 14 -11.65 -11.46 -0.43
CA HIS A 14 -12.49 -11.53 -1.63
C HIS A 14 -12.39 -12.93 -2.24
N ASN A 15 -13.52 -13.59 -2.45
CA ASN A 15 -13.60 -14.97 -2.95
C ASN A 15 -12.69 -15.95 -2.19
N GLY A 16 -12.64 -15.82 -0.86
CA GLY A 16 -11.80 -16.65 0.02
C GLY A 16 -10.30 -16.33 -0.03
N ARG A 17 -9.87 -15.36 -0.85
CA ARG A 17 -8.47 -14.91 -0.92
C ARG A 17 -8.27 -13.66 -0.07
N LYS A 18 -7.13 -13.61 0.62
CA LYS A 18 -6.74 -12.47 1.46
C LYS A 18 -5.87 -11.50 0.66
N TYR A 19 -6.12 -10.21 0.86
CA TYR A 19 -5.35 -9.13 0.27
C TYR A 19 -4.94 -8.13 1.35
N ILE A 20 -3.72 -7.63 1.25
CA ILE A 20 -3.30 -6.42 1.96
C ILE A 20 -3.56 -5.25 1.02
N GLN A 21 -4.41 -4.32 1.43
CA GLN A 21 -4.61 -3.07 0.71
C GLN A 21 -3.91 -1.93 1.42
N ILE A 22 -3.12 -1.16 0.71
CA ILE A 22 -2.50 0.09 1.16
C ILE A 22 -3.18 1.24 0.42
N ASN A 23 -3.75 2.18 1.16
CA ASN A 23 -4.34 3.40 0.61
C ASN A 23 -3.42 4.58 0.88
N THR A 24 -3.23 5.44 -0.11
CA THR A 24 -2.51 6.71 0.04
C THR A 24 -3.43 7.89 -0.27
N TYR A 25 -3.27 8.99 0.47
CA TYR A 25 -4.21 10.13 0.45
C TYR A 25 -3.68 11.36 -0.30
N GLY A 26 -2.51 11.22 -0.96
CA GLY A 26 -1.87 12.30 -1.70
C GLY A 26 -1.32 13.42 -0.82
N SER A 27 -1.06 14.58 -1.41
CA SER A 27 -0.53 15.73 -0.67
C SER A 27 -1.60 16.39 0.20
N LYS A 28 -1.17 16.96 1.33
CA LYS A 28 -2.02 17.74 2.25
C LYS A 28 -2.61 19.01 1.62
N GLU A 29 -2.06 19.43 0.48
CA GLU A 29 -2.52 20.59 -0.28
C GLU A 29 -3.70 20.26 -1.23
N ARG A 30 -4.12 19.00 -1.31
CA ARG A 30 -5.30 18.63 -2.11
C ARG A 30 -6.57 19.19 -1.49
N VAL A 31 -7.47 19.66 -2.34
CA VAL A 31 -8.82 20.11 -1.94
C VAL A 31 -9.60 19.01 -1.20
N HIS A 32 -9.33 17.74 -1.53
CA HIS A 32 -9.97 16.58 -0.91
C HIS A 32 -8.93 15.66 -0.24
N THR A 33 -8.37 16.09 0.89
CA THR A 33 -7.33 15.37 1.63
C THR A 33 -7.77 14.01 2.20
N ASN A 34 -9.06 13.83 2.47
CA ASN A 34 -9.58 12.60 3.10
C ASN A 34 -10.01 11.52 2.08
N VAL A 35 -9.74 11.74 0.79
CA VAL A 35 -10.12 10.82 -0.27
C VAL A 35 -8.91 9.98 -0.67
N VAL A 36 -9.10 8.67 -0.75
CA VAL A 36 -8.07 7.75 -1.24
C VAL A 36 -7.69 8.15 -2.65
N SER A 37 -6.41 8.41 -2.86
CA SER A 37 -5.88 8.79 -4.16
C SER A 37 -5.34 7.61 -4.95
N GLN A 38 -4.81 6.61 -4.25
CA GLN A 38 -4.34 5.36 -4.82
C GLN A 38 -4.57 4.23 -3.84
N SER A 39 -4.87 3.05 -4.37
CA SER A 39 -4.96 1.80 -3.63
C SER A 39 -4.02 0.79 -4.27
N ILE A 40 -3.14 0.22 -3.48
CA ILE A 40 -2.26 -0.90 -3.87
C ILE A 40 -2.78 -2.13 -3.14
N GLN A 41 -3.17 -3.17 -3.89
CA GLN A 41 -3.61 -4.43 -3.33
C GLN A 41 -2.58 -5.51 -3.64
N LEU A 42 -2.15 -6.21 -2.60
CA LEU A 42 -1.22 -7.32 -2.70
C LEU A 42 -1.93 -8.60 -2.25
N ASP A 43 -1.97 -9.57 -3.14
CA ASP A 43 -2.26 -10.95 -2.77
C ASP A 43 -1.03 -11.62 -2.13
N GLU A 44 -1.16 -12.89 -1.75
CA GLU A 44 -0.08 -13.64 -1.10
C GLU A 44 1.20 -13.68 -1.95
N GLN A 45 1.08 -13.89 -3.26
CA GLN A 45 2.23 -14.00 -4.16
C GLN A 45 2.97 -12.67 -4.29
N SER A 46 2.24 -11.59 -4.56
CA SER A 46 2.83 -10.25 -4.71
C SER A 46 3.34 -9.68 -3.38
N ALA A 47 2.69 -9.99 -2.26
CA ALA A 47 3.20 -9.65 -0.93
C ALA A 47 4.54 -10.35 -0.64
N LYS A 48 4.67 -11.64 -1.01
CA LYS A 48 5.93 -12.38 -0.89
C LYS A 48 7.04 -11.72 -1.71
N GLN A 49 6.74 -11.34 -2.96
CA GLN A 49 7.71 -10.64 -3.81
C GLN A 49 8.17 -9.32 -3.20
N LEU A 50 7.25 -8.52 -2.64
CA LEU A 50 7.60 -7.27 -1.97
C LEU A 50 8.51 -7.51 -0.76
N ILE A 51 8.22 -8.54 0.05
CA ILE A 51 9.07 -8.91 1.19
C ILE A 51 10.47 -9.34 0.72
N ASP A 52 10.56 -10.11 -0.35
CA ASP A 52 11.85 -10.58 -0.88
C ASP A 52 12.70 -9.40 -1.40
N ILE A 53 12.07 -8.40 -2.04
CA ILE A 53 12.75 -7.14 -2.42
C ILE A 53 13.26 -6.41 -1.17
N ILE A 54 12.40 -6.20 -0.16
CA ILE A 54 12.78 -5.50 1.08
C ILE A 54 13.96 -6.21 1.77
N LYS A 55 13.92 -7.54 1.88
CA LYS A 55 15.00 -8.32 2.48
C LYS A 55 16.31 -8.19 1.72
N THR A 56 16.23 -8.24 0.39
CA THR A 56 17.41 -8.11 -0.48
C THR A 56 18.07 -6.75 -0.32
N GLU A 57 17.28 -5.66 -0.32
CA GLU A 57 17.81 -4.29 -0.28
C GLU A 57 18.30 -3.88 1.12
N TYR A 58 17.64 -4.35 2.19
CA TYR A 58 17.98 -3.96 3.56
C TYR A 58 18.80 -5.02 4.32
N LEU A 59 19.21 -6.11 3.67
CA LEU A 59 19.93 -7.24 4.26
C LEU A 59 19.25 -7.76 5.55
N LEU A 60 17.91 -7.83 5.52
CA LEU A 60 17.06 -8.32 6.63
C LEU A 60 16.90 -9.84 6.63
#